data_AF-A0A928BHG5-F1
#
_entry.id   AF-A0A928BHG5-F1
#
_cell.length_a   1.000
_cell.length_b   1.000
_cell.length_c   1.000
_cell.angle_alpha   90.00
_cell.angle_beta   90.00
_cell.angle_gamma   90.00
#
_symmetry.space_group_name_H-M   'P 1'
#
loop_
_entity.id
_entity.type
_entity.pdbx_description
1 polymer ?
#
loop_
_entity_poly.entity_id
_entity_poly.type
_entity_poly.pdbx_seq_one_letter_code
_entity_poly.pdbx_strand_id
1 'polypeptide(L)'
;MNSPINRRKALKVMGLGMLGTCVPLLPSAAKEKKNKSDKKIKRLIFYFSATGNSLYVSRQLAGEDGVLMSIPQEIHNDNPVYEAEEIGIVCPVYCFLPPAIVQDFIARSTFKADYFFTVGTFGAHTTVFPEFVNNFAQEHGIKMNYISAVQMVDTYLPYFDVERELADPKLKRIPERLAAITAAINNREEYILPVTGQDRMIYEGYYRQSGRDRQRPTVTRSEKIVFSTDSCIGCGVCESVCPHGSWSLVDGKGVPEGDCENCLACVHNCPQMAISIIPTPPEPEEANRNARYRHPNVTIADLIRANSQG
;
A
#
# COMPACT_ATOMS: atom_id res chain seq x y z
N MET A 1 -3.95 -30.36 18.47
CA MET A 1 -3.00 -30.40 17.34
C MET A 1 -3.78 -30.19 16.05
N ASN A 2 -3.78 -28.97 15.50
CA ASN A 2 -4.42 -28.69 14.21
C ASN A 2 -3.49 -29.15 13.09
N SER A 3 -3.96 -30.04 12.20
CA SER A 3 -3.16 -30.48 11.06
C SER A 3 -2.82 -29.29 10.13
N PRO A 4 -1.58 -29.20 9.60
CA PRO A 4 -1.17 -28.12 8.71
C PRO A 4 -2.06 -28.07 7.45
N ILE A 5 -2.47 -26.86 7.07
CA ILE A 5 -3.37 -26.64 5.91
C ILE A 5 -2.60 -26.94 4.62
N ASN A 6 -3.02 -27.96 3.86
CA ASN A 6 -2.38 -28.27 2.57
C ASN A 6 -2.71 -27.24 1.46
N ARG A 7 -1.93 -27.23 0.37
CA ARG A 7 -2.06 -26.28 -0.76
C ARG A 7 -3.48 -26.12 -1.29
N ARG A 8 -4.19 -27.23 -1.52
CA ARG A 8 -5.58 -27.21 -2.03
C ARG A 8 -6.55 -26.54 -1.06
N LYS A 9 -6.39 -26.76 0.25
CA LYS A 9 -7.22 -26.15 1.29
C LYS A 9 -6.88 -24.67 1.51
N ALA A 10 -5.59 -24.30 1.43
CA ALA A 10 -5.16 -22.90 1.46
C ALA A 10 -5.77 -22.10 0.30
N LEU A 11 -5.69 -22.61 -0.93
CA LEU A 11 -6.29 -21.96 -2.11
C LEU A 11 -7.80 -21.77 -1.95
N LYS A 12 -8.52 -22.75 -1.37
CA LYS A 12 -9.96 -22.61 -1.09
C LYS A 12 -10.27 -21.54 -0.03
N VAL A 13 -9.52 -21.51 1.07
CA VAL A 13 -9.67 -20.48 2.13
C VAL A 13 -9.38 -19.07 1.59
N MET A 14 -8.50 -18.98 0.59
CA MET A 14 -8.14 -17.73 -0.06
C MET A 14 -9.06 -17.37 -1.25
N GLY A 15 -10.03 -18.22 -1.61
CA GLY A 15 -10.90 -17.99 -2.78
C GLY A 15 -10.26 -18.25 -4.16
N LEU A 16 -9.06 -18.87 -4.21
CA LEU A 16 -8.32 -19.23 -5.43
C LEU A 16 -8.65 -20.67 -5.94
N GLY A 17 -9.87 -21.18 -5.69
CA GLY A 17 -10.24 -22.54 -6.08
C GLY A 17 -10.36 -22.73 -7.60
N MET A 18 -9.40 -23.43 -8.21
CA MET A 18 -9.35 -23.90 -9.61
C MET A 18 -9.74 -22.86 -10.69
N LEU A 19 -8.74 -22.09 -11.15
CA LEU A 19 -8.72 -21.55 -12.51
C LEU A 19 -8.65 -22.74 -13.49
N GLY A 20 -9.82 -23.30 -13.79
CA GLY A 20 -9.97 -24.52 -14.56
C GLY A 20 -11.19 -24.45 -15.45
N THR A 21 -11.29 -23.40 -16.27
CA THR A 21 -11.98 -23.40 -17.56
C THR A 21 -11.32 -22.34 -18.42
N CYS A 22 -11.05 -22.69 -19.69
CA CYS A 22 -10.58 -21.76 -20.70
C CYS A 22 -11.42 -20.47 -20.67
N VAL A 23 -10.78 -19.36 -20.32
CA VAL A 23 -11.32 -18.05 -20.67
C VAL A 23 -11.26 -18.02 -22.20
N PRO A 24 -12.39 -17.85 -22.91
CA PRO A 24 -12.31 -17.65 -24.34
C PRO A 24 -11.47 -16.39 -24.56
N LEU A 25 -10.39 -16.51 -25.33
CA LEU A 25 -9.72 -15.36 -25.92
C LEU A 25 -10.81 -14.55 -26.64
N LEU A 26 -11.24 -13.44 -26.03
CA LEU A 26 -12.08 -12.48 -26.71
C LEU A 26 -11.30 -12.04 -27.95
N PRO A 27 -11.93 -11.98 -29.13
CA PRO A 27 -11.26 -11.46 -30.30
C PRO A 27 -10.75 -10.06 -29.99
N SER A 28 -9.51 -9.77 -30.40
CA SER A 28 -9.01 -8.40 -30.47
C SER A 28 -10.01 -7.58 -31.29
N ALA A 29 -10.88 -6.84 -30.60
CA ALA A 29 -11.87 -5.99 -31.22
C ALA A 29 -11.17 -4.72 -31.71
N ALA A 30 -10.55 -4.85 -32.89
CA ALA A 30 -10.25 -3.69 -33.70
C ALA A 30 -11.57 -2.98 -34.07
N LYS A 31 -11.66 -1.71 -33.63
CA LYS A 31 -12.56 -0.65 -34.10
C LYS A 31 -14.07 -0.86 -33.89
N GLU A 32 -14.57 -0.26 -32.80
CA GLU A 32 -15.76 0.59 -32.87
C GLU A 32 -15.43 1.96 -32.24
N LYS A 33 -15.25 2.97 -33.09
CA LYS A 33 -15.32 4.38 -32.68
C LYS A 33 -16.79 4.70 -32.42
N LYS A 34 -17.17 4.86 -31.15
CA LYS A 34 -18.40 5.54 -30.74
C LYS A 34 -18.04 6.64 -29.76
N ASN A 35 -18.37 7.87 -30.14
CA ASN A 35 -18.22 9.10 -29.37
C ASN A 35 -18.66 8.90 -27.91
N LYS A 36 -17.69 8.77 -26.99
CA LYS A 36 -17.89 9.10 -25.58
C LYS A 36 -17.69 10.60 -25.49
N SER A 37 -18.69 11.32 -24.97
CA SER A 37 -18.51 12.71 -24.56
C SER A 37 -17.22 12.83 -23.73
N ASP A 38 -16.37 13.81 -24.03
CA ASP A 38 -15.17 14.19 -23.28
C ASP A 38 -15.52 14.70 -21.87
N LYS A 39 -16.18 13.87 -21.06
CA LYS A 39 -16.46 14.20 -19.67
C LYS A 39 -15.16 14.00 -18.91
N LYS A 40 -14.48 15.12 -18.60
CA LYS A 40 -13.29 15.17 -17.75
C LYS A 40 -13.54 14.33 -16.49
N ILE A 41 -12.58 13.47 -16.12
CA ILE A 41 -12.68 12.67 -14.90
C ILE A 41 -12.77 13.65 -13.74
N LYS A 42 -13.81 13.53 -12.92
CA LYS A 42 -13.94 14.38 -11.72
C LYS A 42 -12.79 14.10 -10.77
N ARG A 43 -12.76 12.88 -10.20
CA ARG A 43 -11.77 12.46 -9.20
C ARG A 43 -10.97 11.26 -9.68
N LEU A 44 -9.66 11.39 -9.68
CA LEU A 44 -8.73 10.30 -9.90
C LEU A 44 -7.87 10.10 -8.65
N ILE A 45 -7.86 8.89 -8.08
CA ILE A 45 -7.04 8.57 -6.91
C ILE A 45 -6.05 7.47 -7.26
N PHE A 46 -4.77 7.79 -7.07
CA PHE A 46 -3.70 6.81 -7.05
C PHE A 46 -3.51 6.25 -5.66
N TYR A 47 -3.28 4.94 -5.56
CA TYR A 47 -3.05 4.31 -4.26
C TYR A 47 -1.98 3.23 -4.28
N PHE A 48 -1.32 3.06 -3.14
CA PHE A 48 -0.44 1.94 -2.85
C PHE A 48 -0.95 1.22 -1.59
N SER A 49 -1.06 -0.11 -1.61
CA SER A 49 -1.51 -0.84 -0.41
C SER A 49 -0.92 -2.25 -0.29
N ALA A 50 -0.32 -2.52 0.88
CA ALA A 50 0.22 -3.84 1.22
C ALA A 50 -0.78 -4.74 1.96
N THR A 51 -1.53 -4.14 2.89
CA THR A 51 -2.45 -4.86 3.81
C THR A 51 -3.91 -4.42 3.65
N GLY A 52 -4.19 -3.49 2.73
CA GLY A 52 -5.54 -3.06 2.41
C GLY A 52 -6.02 -1.79 3.12
N ASN A 53 -5.27 -1.23 4.08
CA ASN A 53 -5.64 0.02 4.75
C ASN A 53 -5.84 1.16 3.74
N SER A 54 -4.83 1.47 2.94
CA SER A 54 -4.86 2.54 1.95
C SER A 54 -5.84 2.26 0.81
N LEU A 55 -6.02 0.99 0.40
CA LEU A 55 -7.04 0.62 -0.59
C LEU A 55 -8.46 0.85 -0.05
N TYR A 56 -8.72 0.49 1.21
CA TYR A 56 -10.00 0.78 1.86
C TYR A 56 -10.27 2.27 1.91
N VAL A 57 -9.29 3.08 2.35
CA VAL A 57 -9.40 4.54 2.37
C VAL A 57 -9.68 5.09 0.97
N SER A 58 -8.95 4.63 -0.03
CA SER A 58 -9.15 5.05 -1.43
C SER A 58 -10.59 4.79 -1.91
N ARG A 59 -11.16 3.61 -1.60
CA ARG A 59 -12.55 3.27 -1.91
C ARG A 59 -13.55 4.22 -1.23
N GLN A 60 -13.29 4.64 0.00
CA GLN A 60 -14.16 5.59 0.70
C GLN A 60 -14.07 7.00 0.10
N LEU A 61 -12.87 7.43 -0.31
CA LEU A 61 -12.64 8.76 -0.86
C LEU A 61 -13.07 8.91 -2.32
N ALA A 62 -13.13 7.83 -3.09
CA ALA A 62 -13.48 7.88 -4.51
C ALA A 62 -14.90 8.44 -4.76
N GLY A 63 -15.87 8.10 -3.90
CA GLY A 63 -17.27 8.38 -4.17
C GLY A 63 -17.81 7.54 -5.34
N GLU A 64 -18.99 7.90 -5.86
CA GLU A 64 -19.70 7.13 -6.88
C GLU A 64 -19.01 7.13 -8.26
N ASP A 65 -18.46 8.29 -8.66
CA ASP A 65 -17.84 8.51 -9.98
C ASP A 65 -16.29 8.54 -9.94
N GLY A 66 -15.67 8.25 -8.80
CA GLY A 66 -14.22 8.31 -8.64
C GLY A 66 -13.51 7.15 -9.33
N VAL A 67 -12.39 7.44 -9.98
CA VAL A 67 -11.51 6.44 -10.60
C VAL A 67 -10.37 6.11 -9.63
N LEU A 68 -10.14 4.82 -9.41
CA LEU A 68 -9.00 4.34 -8.61
C LEU A 68 -7.95 3.72 -9.54
N MET A 69 -6.70 4.14 -9.40
CA MET A 69 -5.54 3.56 -10.10
C MET A 69 -4.52 3.08 -9.09
N SER A 70 -4.04 1.86 -9.26
CA SER A 70 -3.06 1.27 -8.36
C SER A 70 -1.65 1.63 -8.81
N ILE A 71 -0.87 2.26 -7.93
CA ILE A 71 0.50 2.71 -8.22
C ILE A 71 1.39 1.55 -8.71
N PRO A 72 1.39 0.35 -8.09
CA PRO A 72 2.12 -0.81 -8.61
C PRO A 72 1.83 -1.15 -10.09
N GLN A 73 0.62 -0.89 -10.59
CA GLN A 73 0.26 -1.19 -11.99
C GLN A 73 0.73 -0.11 -12.95
N GLU A 74 0.82 1.12 -12.45
CA GLU A 74 1.20 2.29 -13.23
C GLU A 74 2.72 2.52 -13.24
N ILE A 75 3.48 1.90 -12.32
CA ILE A 75 4.90 2.21 -12.11
C ILE A 75 5.78 1.89 -13.32
N HIS A 76 5.37 0.98 -14.21
CA HIS A 76 6.11 0.61 -15.42
C HIS A 76 5.70 1.40 -16.67
N ASN A 77 4.68 2.26 -16.57
CA ASN A 77 4.29 3.11 -17.70
C ASN A 77 5.38 4.17 -17.95
N ASP A 78 5.75 4.35 -19.21
CA ASP A 78 6.77 5.33 -19.60
C ASP A 78 6.17 6.73 -19.71
N ASN A 79 6.62 7.64 -18.83
CA ASN A 79 6.23 9.06 -18.77
C ASN A 79 4.70 9.28 -18.87
N PRO A 80 3.90 8.67 -17.98
CA PRO A 80 2.45 8.76 -18.09
C PRO A 80 1.96 10.18 -17.78
N VAL A 81 0.89 10.58 -18.48
CA VAL A 81 0.19 11.85 -18.27
C VAL A 81 -1.22 11.55 -17.78
N TYR A 82 -1.57 12.07 -16.61
CA TYR A 82 -2.89 11.90 -16.01
C TYR A 82 -3.61 13.23 -15.86
N GLU A 83 -4.90 13.27 -16.24
CA GLU A 83 -5.71 14.47 -16.21
C GLU A 83 -7.08 14.21 -15.56
N ALA A 84 -7.44 15.04 -14.58
CA ALA A 84 -8.73 15.02 -13.89
C ALA A 84 -9.05 16.42 -13.32
N GLU A 85 -10.24 16.67 -12.80
CA GLU A 85 -10.54 17.90 -12.06
C GLU A 85 -9.80 17.93 -10.72
N GLU A 86 -9.73 16.78 -10.05
CA GLU A 86 -8.96 16.58 -8.83
C GLU A 86 -8.19 15.25 -8.85
N ILE A 87 -6.94 15.27 -8.39
CA ILE A 87 -6.05 14.11 -8.30
C ILE A 87 -5.64 13.89 -6.85
N GLY A 88 -5.83 12.65 -6.38
CA GLY A 88 -5.49 12.22 -5.03
C GLY A 88 -4.40 11.16 -5.02
N ILE A 89 -3.59 11.14 -3.95
CA ILE A 89 -2.66 10.05 -3.64
C ILE A 89 -2.98 9.50 -2.25
N VAL A 90 -3.19 8.18 -2.13
CA VAL A 90 -3.45 7.51 -0.85
C VAL A 90 -2.41 6.43 -0.63
N CYS A 91 -1.58 6.60 0.39
CA CYS A 91 -0.47 5.70 0.67
C CYS A 91 -0.26 5.51 2.18
N PRO A 92 0.39 4.43 2.60
CA PRO A 92 0.79 4.27 3.98
C PRO A 92 1.95 5.19 4.33
N VAL A 93 2.02 5.60 5.60
CA VAL A 93 3.19 6.30 6.15
C VAL A 93 4.18 5.25 6.64
N TYR A 94 5.27 5.05 5.90
CA TYR A 94 6.31 4.09 6.24
C TYR A 94 7.59 4.81 6.63
N CYS A 95 8.14 4.46 7.81
CA CYS A 95 9.32 5.14 8.34
C CYS A 95 9.17 6.67 8.29
N PHE A 96 7.95 7.16 8.56
CA PHE A 96 7.57 8.58 8.53
C PHE A 96 7.47 9.26 7.16
N LEU A 97 7.67 8.52 6.06
CA LEU A 97 7.68 9.03 4.68
C LEU A 97 6.68 8.24 3.81
N PRO A 98 6.33 8.73 2.60
CA PRO A 98 5.66 7.90 1.59
C PRO A 98 6.58 6.75 1.13
N PRO A 99 6.02 5.59 0.73
CA PRO A 99 6.80 4.47 0.21
C PRO A 99 7.63 4.89 -1.01
N ALA A 100 8.79 4.27 -1.23
CA ALA A 100 9.68 4.65 -2.32
C ALA A 100 9.03 4.49 -3.69
N ILE A 101 8.27 3.40 -3.92
CA ILE A 101 7.47 3.24 -5.14
C ILE A 101 6.45 4.38 -5.38
N VAL A 102 5.93 5.01 -4.33
CA VAL A 102 5.03 6.17 -4.46
C VAL A 102 5.82 7.42 -4.83
N GLN A 103 7.02 7.60 -4.27
CA GLN A 103 7.93 8.68 -4.65
C GLN A 103 8.35 8.55 -6.12
N ASP A 104 8.76 7.35 -6.54
CA ASP A 104 9.15 7.05 -7.92
C ASP A 104 7.99 7.32 -8.90
N PHE A 105 6.77 6.92 -8.53
CA PHE A 105 5.57 7.16 -9.32
C PHE A 105 5.30 8.67 -9.50
N ILE A 106 5.36 9.45 -8.42
CA ILE A 106 5.19 10.90 -8.49
C ILE A 106 6.28 11.52 -9.36
N ALA A 107 7.54 11.11 -9.20
CA ALA A 107 8.67 11.70 -9.88
C ALA A 107 8.65 11.49 -11.41
N ARG A 108 8.09 10.37 -11.87
CA ARG A 108 8.07 9.99 -13.29
C ARG A 108 6.79 10.36 -14.04
N SER A 109 5.78 10.84 -13.33
CA SER A 109 4.45 11.10 -13.89
C SER A 109 4.20 12.59 -14.08
N THR A 110 3.42 12.94 -15.10
CA THR A 110 2.88 14.30 -15.25
C THR A 110 1.42 14.31 -14.85
N PHE A 111 1.04 15.23 -13.97
CA PHE A 111 -0.34 15.36 -13.51
C PHE A 111 -0.93 16.70 -13.90
N LYS A 112 -2.19 16.69 -14.33
CA LYS A 112 -2.99 17.87 -14.65
C LYS A 112 -4.28 17.85 -13.86
N ALA A 113 -4.36 18.67 -12.83
CA ALA A 113 -5.58 18.86 -12.04
C ALA A 113 -5.63 20.25 -11.43
N ASP A 114 -6.85 20.67 -11.08
CA ASP A 114 -7.11 21.95 -10.43
C ASP A 114 -7.07 21.81 -8.89
N TYR A 115 -6.99 20.59 -8.38
CA TYR A 115 -6.94 20.28 -6.96
C TYR A 115 -6.16 18.99 -6.70
N PHE A 116 -5.16 19.07 -5.83
CA PHE A 116 -4.34 17.93 -5.43
C PHE A 116 -4.50 17.63 -3.95
N PHE A 117 -4.65 16.35 -3.62
CA PHE A 117 -4.67 15.92 -2.24
C PHE A 117 -3.84 14.67 -1.96
N THR A 118 -3.38 14.52 -0.72
CA THR A 118 -2.77 13.28 -0.22
C THR A 118 -3.38 12.87 1.11
N VAL A 119 -3.67 11.57 1.26
CA VAL A 119 -4.11 10.99 2.54
C VAL A 119 -3.18 9.85 2.95
N GLY A 120 -2.42 10.06 4.02
CA GLY A 120 -1.56 9.04 4.63
C GLY A 120 -2.34 8.08 5.53
N THR A 121 -2.12 6.78 5.43
CA THR A 121 -2.59 5.82 6.44
C THR A 121 -1.47 5.46 7.39
N PHE A 122 -1.63 5.64 8.70
CA PHE A 122 -0.56 5.44 9.69
C PHE A 122 -1.05 4.68 10.93
N GLY A 123 -0.16 4.02 11.67
CA GLY A 123 -0.52 3.37 12.93
C GLY A 123 -0.14 4.23 14.15
N ALA A 124 1.15 4.43 14.38
CA ALA A 124 1.65 5.21 15.51
C ALA A 124 1.69 6.73 15.25
N HIS A 125 2.52 7.20 14.32
CA HIS A 125 2.77 8.63 14.10
C HIS A 125 2.88 8.96 12.60
N THR A 126 2.39 10.13 12.20
CA THR A 126 2.64 10.73 10.88
C THR A 126 3.99 11.43 10.82
N THR A 127 4.37 12.09 11.92
CA THR A 127 5.57 12.93 12.05
C THR A 127 5.74 13.92 10.88
N VAL A 128 6.84 13.87 10.13
CA VAL A 128 7.18 14.78 9.03
C VAL A 128 6.53 14.42 7.69
N PHE A 129 5.74 13.33 7.62
CA PHE A 129 5.08 12.91 6.37
C PHE A 129 4.38 14.05 5.61
N PRO A 130 3.58 14.94 6.26
CA PRO A 130 2.89 16.00 5.52
C PRO A 130 3.83 17.00 4.87
N GLU A 131 4.88 17.41 5.58
CA GLU A 131 5.89 18.34 5.08
C GLU A 131 6.72 17.70 3.96
N PHE A 132 7.13 16.44 4.14
CA PHE A 132 7.88 15.72 3.13
C PHE A 132 7.08 15.61 1.83
N VAL A 133 5.83 15.14 1.88
CA VAL A 133 4.99 15.00 0.69
C VAL A 133 4.75 16.36 0.03
N ASN A 134 4.48 17.41 0.80
CA ASN A 134 4.27 18.74 0.26
C ASN A 134 5.49 19.25 -0.50
N ASN A 135 6.69 19.14 0.10
CA ASN A 135 7.93 19.59 -0.52
C ASN A 135 8.28 18.75 -1.76
N PHE A 136 8.18 17.42 -1.63
CA PHE A 136 8.45 16.50 -2.73
C PHE A 136 7.50 16.73 -3.93
N ALA A 137 6.22 16.99 -3.67
CA ALA A 137 5.25 17.35 -4.70
C ALA A 137 5.63 18.67 -5.40
N GLN A 138 6.04 19.69 -4.64
CA GLN A 138 6.46 20.98 -5.19
C GLN A 138 7.71 20.88 -6.06
N GLU A 139 8.69 20.06 -5.66
CA GLU A 139 9.89 19.77 -6.47
C GLU A 139 9.53 19.17 -7.85
N HIS A 140 8.38 18.49 -7.95
CA HIS A 140 7.86 17.90 -9.18
C HIS A 140 6.73 18.72 -9.82
N GLY A 141 6.61 20.00 -9.48
CA GLY A 141 5.66 20.93 -10.12
C GLY A 141 4.21 20.76 -9.68
N ILE A 142 3.95 20.07 -8.57
CA ILE A 142 2.60 19.85 -8.03
C ILE A 142 2.38 20.74 -6.81
N LYS A 143 1.36 21.60 -6.85
CA LYS A 143 0.88 22.32 -5.67
C LYS A 143 -0.15 21.45 -4.95
N MET A 144 0.20 20.88 -3.78
CA MET A 144 -0.77 20.21 -2.92
C MET A 144 -1.74 21.22 -2.30
N ASN A 145 -3.04 20.95 -2.40
CA ASN A 145 -4.08 21.75 -1.74
C ASN A 145 -4.44 21.14 -0.38
N TYR A 146 -4.50 19.81 -0.28
CA TYR A 146 -4.93 19.12 0.92
C TYR A 146 -4.02 17.94 1.29
N ILE A 147 -3.44 17.95 2.49
CA ILE A 147 -2.70 16.81 3.02
C ILE A 147 -3.23 16.48 4.41
N SER A 148 -3.70 15.24 4.57
CA SER A 148 -4.19 14.73 5.86
C SER A 148 -3.75 13.28 6.06
N ALA A 149 -4.13 12.71 7.18
CA ALA A 149 -3.83 11.33 7.51
C ALA A 149 -4.93 10.70 8.36
N VAL A 150 -5.10 9.39 8.20
CA VAL A 150 -6.04 8.59 8.97
C VAL A 150 -5.30 7.49 9.71
N GLN A 151 -5.49 7.45 11.03
CA GLN A 151 -4.89 6.41 11.86
C GLN A 151 -5.65 5.10 11.68
N MET A 152 -4.92 4.04 11.37
CA MET A 152 -5.39 2.68 11.09
C MET A 152 -4.65 1.68 12.00
N VAL A 153 -4.84 0.39 11.76
CA VAL A 153 -4.01 -0.67 12.35
C VAL A 153 -2.58 -0.53 11.86
N ASP A 154 -1.61 -0.46 12.78
CA ASP A 154 -0.20 -0.56 12.44
C ASP A 154 0.14 -1.98 11.99
N THR A 155 0.97 -2.08 10.95
CA THR A 155 1.27 -3.34 10.28
C THR A 155 2.76 -3.66 10.30
N TYR A 156 3.58 -2.86 10.98
CA TYR A 156 5.01 -3.15 11.12
C TYR A 156 5.28 -4.06 12.33
N LEU A 157 5.31 -5.37 12.05
CA LEU A 157 5.36 -6.43 13.06
C LEU A 157 6.52 -6.43 14.08
N PRO A 158 7.70 -5.82 13.84
CA PRO A 158 8.73 -5.73 14.88
C PRO A 158 8.25 -4.90 16.07
N TYR A 159 7.64 -3.75 15.80
CA TYR A 159 7.25 -2.81 16.85
C TYR A 159 5.79 -2.93 17.28
N PHE A 160 4.94 -3.53 16.45
CA PHE A 160 3.50 -3.54 16.68
C PHE A 160 2.91 -4.95 16.66
N ASP A 161 2.15 -5.26 17.71
CA ASP A 161 1.36 -6.48 17.81
C ASP A 161 -0.03 -6.25 17.21
N VAL A 162 -0.41 -7.10 16.25
CA VAL A 162 -1.67 -6.96 15.49
C VAL A 162 -2.90 -7.12 16.39
N GLU A 163 -2.87 -8.03 17.37
CA GLU A 163 -4.02 -8.25 18.26
C GLU A 163 -4.25 -7.03 19.16
N ARG A 164 -3.17 -6.44 19.67
CA ARG A 164 -3.22 -5.19 20.44
C ARG A 164 -3.74 -4.03 19.60
N GLU A 165 -3.26 -3.89 18.36
CA GLU A 165 -3.72 -2.84 17.45
C GLU A 165 -5.21 -2.99 17.11
N LEU A 166 -5.69 -4.22 16.91
CA LEU A 166 -7.10 -4.52 16.66
C LEU A 166 -8.00 -4.27 17.87
N ALA A 167 -7.46 -4.37 19.09
CA ALA A 167 -8.16 -4.06 20.33
C ALA A 167 -8.19 -2.56 20.67
N ASP A 168 -7.41 -1.73 19.96
CA ASP A 168 -7.27 -0.31 20.26
C ASP A 168 -8.58 0.47 19.96
N PRO A 169 -9.14 1.22 20.94
CA PRO A 169 -10.31 2.06 20.74
C PRO A 169 -10.18 3.08 19.60
N LYS A 170 -8.97 3.45 19.17
CA LYS A 170 -8.72 4.37 18.04
C LYS A 170 -9.44 3.93 16.77
N LEU A 171 -9.60 2.62 16.55
CA LEU A 171 -10.23 2.08 15.35
C LEU A 171 -11.72 2.44 15.24
N LYS A 172 -12.40 2.69 16.37
CA LYS A 172 -13.81 3.12 16.39
C LYS A 172 -14.01 4.49 15.77
N ARG A 173 -12.95 5.31 15.66
CA ARG A 173 -12.99 6.65 15.07
C ARG A 173 -12.67 6.68 13.58
N ILE A 174 -12.36 5.54 12.95
CA ILE A 174 -12.07 5.48 11.51
C ILE A 174 -13.22 6.04 10.67
N PRO A 175 -14.51 5.66 10.90
CA PRO A 175 -15.62 6.19 10.11
C PRO A 175 -15.77 7.72 10.24
N GLU A 176 -15.67 8.25 11.47
CA GLU A 176 -15.70 9.69 11.76
C GLU A 176 -14.58 10.44 11.01
N ARG A 177 -13.35 9.96 11.11
CA ARG A 177 -12.18 10.57 10.47
C ARG A 177 -12.28 10.54 8.95
N LEU A 178 -12.74 9.42 8.37
CA LEU A 178 -12.93 9.31 6.93
C LEU A 178 -14.06 10.22 6.44
N ALA A 179 -15.16 10.34 7.19
CA ALA A 179 -16.24 11.28 6.87
C ALA A 179 -15.73 12.72 6.84
N ALA A 180 -14.94 13.13 7.83
CA ALA A 180 -14.33 14.46 7.89
C ALA A 180 -13.38 14.73 6.71
N ILE A 181 -12.47 13.78 6.41
CA ILE A 181 -11.54 13.90 5.27
C ILE A 181 -12.31 13.95 3.94
N THR A 182 -13.34 13.12 3.79
CA THR A 182 -14.18 13.08 2.57
C THR A 182 -14.91 14.40 2.38
N ALA A 183 -15.50 14.96 3.44
CA ALA A 183 -16.16 16.24 3.41
C ALA A 183 -15.20 17.37 3.03
N ALA A 184 -14.01 17.42 3.64
CA ALA A 184 -13.00 18.44 3.36
C ALA A 184 -12.54 18.40 1.89
N ILE A 185 -12.27 17.20 1.35
CA ILE A 185 -11.89 17.04 -0.07
C ILE A 185 -13.05 17.44 -0.98
N ASN A 186 -14.29 17.03 -0.67
CA ASN A 186 -15.47 17.40 -1.47
C ASN A 186 -15.74 18.91 -1.47
N ASN A 187 -15.39 19.61 -0.39
CA ASN A 187 -15.48 21.06 -0.25
C ASN A 187 -14.26 21.79 -0.83
N ARG A 188 -13.26 21.06 -1.36
CA ARG A 188 -11.97 21.58 -1.86
C ARG A 188 -11.26 22.48 -0.85
N GLU A 189 -11.26 22.07 0.42
CA GLU A 189 -10.56 22.79 1.48
C GLU A 189 -9.04 22.84 1.25
N GLU A 190 -8.42 23.99 1.44
CA GLU A 190 -6.95 24.08 1.46
C GLU A 190 -6.43 23.84 2.88
N TYR A 191 -5.71 22.74 3.09
CA TYR A 191 -5.21 22.35 4.41
C TYR A 191 -4.02 21.40 4.31
N ILE A 192 -2.91 21.74 4.96
CA ILE A 192 -1.77 20.83 5.13
C ILE A 192 -1.67 20.49 6.61
N LEU A 193 -1.75 19.20 6.96
CA LEU A 193 -1.60 18.71 8.33
C LEU A 193 -0.33 19.28 8.97
N PRO A 194 -0.42 20.07 10.06
CA PRO A 194 0.73 20.71 10.67
C PRO A 194 1.73 19.70 11.26
N VAL A 195 3.02 20.00 11.13
CA VAL A 195 4.11 19.23 11.75
C VAL A 195 4.68 20.01 12.92
N THR A 196 4.70 19.40 14.10
CA THR A 196 5.16 20.01 15.35
C THR A 196 6.67 19.85 15.57
N GLY A 197 7.24 20.58 16.54
CA GLY A 197 8.63 20.37 16.95
C GLY A 197 8.87 18.95 17.47
N GLN A 198 7.89 18.38 18.18
CA GLN A 198 7.95 17.00 18.67
C GLN A 198 8.01 15.98 17.53
N ASP A 199 7.24 16.19 16.46
CA ASP A 199 7.27 15.33 15.27
C ASP A 199 8.66 15.26 14.64
N ARG A 200 9.33 16.41 14.52
CA ARG A 200 10.71 16.49 14.01
C ARG A 200 11.70 15.83 14.95
N MET A 201 11.52 15.96 16.26
CA MET A 201 12.36 15.27 17.24
C MET A 201 12.22 13.74 17.15
N ILE A 202 10.99 13.22 16.99
CA ILE A 202 10.75 11.78 16.80
C ILE A 202 11.41 11.29 15.51
N TYR A 203 11.20 12.01 14.41
CA TYR A 203 11.83 11.72 13.12
C TYR A 203 13.35 11.68 13.22
N GLU A 204 13.97 12.73 13.76
CA GLU A 204 15.44 12.81 13.91
C GLU A 204 16.00 11.72 14.81
N GLY A 205 15.32 11.41 15.93
CA GLY A 205 15.71 10.33 16.83
C GLY A 205 15.67 8.96 16.15
N TYR A 206 14.59 8.67 15.42
CA TYR A 206 14.44 7.41 14.69
C TYR A 206 15.52 7.20 13.63
N TYR A 207 15.78 8.22 12.79
CA TYR A 207 16.81 8.09 11.75
C TYR A 207 18.22 8.05 12.31
N ARG A 208 18.49 8.77 13.41
CA ARG A 208 19.77 8.67 14.13
C ARG A 208 20.00 7.27 14.69
N GLN A 209 18.96 6.66 15.27
CA GLN A 209 19.07 5.34 15.90
C GLN A 209 19.07 4.19 14.91
N SER A 210 18.27 4.28 13.84
CA SER A 210 18.14 3.20 12.85
C SER A 210 19.25 3.19 11.79
N GLY A 211 19.90 4.33 11.54
CA GLY A 211 20.88 4.48 10.46
C GLY A 211 20.29 4.29 9.06
N ARG A 212 18.95 4.35 8.91
CA ARG A 212 18.27 4.20 7.62
C ARG A 212 18.55 5.39 6.70
N ASP A 213 18.57 5.12 5.41
CA ASP A 213 18.60 6.17 4.39
C ASP A 213 17.31 7.00 4.45
N ARG A 214 17.45 8.32 4.51
CA ARG A 214 16.32 9.27 4.56
C ARG A 214 15.66 9.45 3.21
N GLN A 215 16.32 9.11 2.11
CA GLN A 215 15.73 9.18 0.78
C GLN A 215 14.88 7.95 0.47
N ARG A 216 15.36 6.75 0.80
CA ARG A 216 14.66 5.48 0.56
C ARG A 216 14.60 4.60 1.82
N PRO A 217 13.88 5.01 2.87
CA PRO A 217 13.98 4.37 4.20
C PRO A 217 13.42 2.95 4.29
N THR A 218 12.54 2.62 3.35
CA THR A 218 11.81 1.35 3.25
C THR A 218 12.50 0.36 2.33
N VAL A 219 13.27 0.82 1.35
CA VAL A 219 13.89 -0.04 0.34
C VAL A 219 15.09 -0.77 0.95
N THR A 220 15.00 -2.08 0.97
CA THR A 220 16.13 -2.95 1.32
C THR A 220 16.20 -4.11 0.36
N ARG A 221 17.30 -4.86 0.38
CA ARG A 221 17.36 -6.16 -0.29
C ARG A 221 16.34 -7.13 0.31
N SER A 222 15.60 -7.82 -0.54
CA SER A 222 14.56 -8.78 -0.15
C SER A 222 15.09 -9.95 0.69
N GLU A 223 16.41 -10.20 0.64
CA GLU A 223 17.16 -11.15 1.48
C GLU A 223 17.04 -10.89 2.99
N LYS A 224 16.58 -9.70 3.42
CA LYS A 224 16.30 -9.39 4.83
C LYS A 224 14.99 -10.02 5.36
N ILE A 225 14.22 -10.70 4.51
CA ILE A 225 13.03 -11.44 4.91
C ILE A 225 13.44 -12.87 5.33
N VAL A 226 13.09 -13.30 6.55
CA VAL A 226 13.22 -14.71 6.97
C VAL A 226 12.16 -15.54 6.28
N PHE A 227 12.60 -16.56 5.57
CA PHE A 227 11.71 -17.49 4.88
C PHE A 227 11.94 -18.93 5.37
N SER A 228 10.91 -19.54 5.95
CA SER A 228 10.89 -20.97 6.27
C SER A 228 10.52 -21.77 5.03
N THR A 229 11.52 -22.34 4.36
CA THR A 229 11.33 -23.22 3.20
C THR A 229 10.49 -24.45 3.54
N ASP A 230 10.63 -24.97 4.77
CA ASP A 230 9.96 -26.19 5.21
C ASP A 230 8.45 -26.00 5.38
N SER A 231 8.04 -24.83 5.88
CA SER A 231 6.62 -24.48 6.04
C SER A 231 5.97 -24.02 4.73
N CYS A 232 6.76 -23.68 3.70
CA CYS A 232 6.22 -23.21 2.43
C CYS A 232 5.55 -24.34 1.64
N ILE A 233 4.34 -24.09 1.16
CA ILE A 233 3.53 -25.03 0.37
C ILE A 233 3.47 -24.69 -1.14
N GLY A 234 4.29 -23.76 -1.62
CA GLY A 234 4.31 -23.38 -3.05
C GLY A 234 3.00 -22.76 -3.55
N CYS A 235 2.36 -21.93 -2.73
CA CYS A 235 1.06 -21.35 -3.08
C CYS A 235 1.14 -20.13 -4.01
N GLY A 236 2.30 -19.49 -4.15
CA GLY A 236 2.49 -18.29 -4.99
C GLY A 236 1.94 -16.98 -4.42
N VAL A 237 1.33 -17.00 -3.24
CA VAL A 237 0.70 -15.79 -2.67
C VAL A 237 1.68 -14.64 -2.48
N CYS A 238 2.92 -14.92 -2.04
CA CYS A 238 3.94 -13.89 -1.85
C CYS A 238 4.25 -13.13 -3.15
N GLU A 239 4.36 -13.86 -4.27
CA GLU A 239 4.52 -13.30 -5.61
C GLU A 239 3.27 -12.49 -6.00
N SER A 240 2.09 -13.07 -5.89
CA SER A 240 0.84 -12.42 -6.34
C SER A 240 0.46 -11.16 -5.57
N VAL A 241 0.84 -11.03 -4.29
CA VAL A 241 0.51 -9.85 -3.47
C VAL A 241 1.65 -8.84 -3.38
N CYS A 242 2.84 -9.13 -3.92
CA CYS A 242 3.99 -8.24 -3.77
C CYS A 242 3.82 -7.01 -4.67
N PRO A 243 3.67 -5.80 -4.11
CA PRO A 243 3.49 -4.60 -4.92
C PRO A 243 4.79 -4.12 -5.61
N HIS A 244 5.93 -4.74 -5.30
CA HIS A 244 7.23 -4.43 -5.88
C HIS A 244 7.72 -5.54 -6.84
N GLY A 245 7.04 -6.70 -6.90
CA GLY A 245 7.47 -7.82 -7.74
C GLY A 245 8.73 -8.56 -7.24
N SER A 246 9.03 -8.49 -5.94
CA SER A 246 10.27 -9.00 -5.32
C SER A 246 10.29 -10.51 -5.04
N TRP A 247 9.47 -11.30 -5.73
CA TRP A 247 9.32 -12.74 -5.46
C TRP A 247 9.19 -13.52 -6.75
N SER A 248 9.81 -14.68 -6.79
CA SER A 248 9.66 -15.70 -7.84
C SER A 248 9.23 -17.04 -7.22
N LEU A 249 8.71 -17.95 -8.05
CA LEU A 249 8.51 -19.35 -7.67
C LEU A 249 9.57 -20.25 -8.33
N VAL A 250 10.49 -20.78 -7.52
CA VAL A 250 11.53 -21.75 -7.95
C VAL A 250 11.29 -23.07 -7.26
N ASP A 251 11.20 -24.17 -8.02
CA ASP A 251 10.95 -25.54 -7.52
C ASP A 251 9.75 -25.64 -6.56
N GLY A 252 8.71 -24.85 -6.83
CA GLY A 252 7.50 -24.82 -6.00
C GLY A 252 7.69 -24.16 -4.63
N LYS A 253 8.71 -23.31 -4.46
CA LYS A 253 8.94 -22.49 -3.27
C LYS A 253 9.06 -21.02 -3.67
N GLY A 254 8.58 -20.13 -2.81
CA GLY A 254 8.77 -18.69 -3.01
C GLY A 254 10.22 -18.33 -2.71
N VAL A 255 10.86 -17.59 -3.62
CA VAL A 255 12.22 -17.09 -3.46
C VAL A 255 12.16 -15.56 -3.53
N PRO A 256 12.61 -14.84 -2.49
CA PRO A 256 12.67 -13.38 -2.54
C PRO A 256 13.87 -12.95 -3.40
N GLU A 257 13.66 -11.99 -4.29
CA GLU A 257 14.68 -11.50 -5.23
C GLU A 257 14.60 -9.98 -5.38
N GLY A 258 15.74 -9.31 -5.59
CA GLY A 258 15.81 -7.87 -5.86
C GLY A 258 15.49 -6.96 -4.66
N ASP A 259 14.99 -5.77 -4.98
CA ASP A 259 14.62 -4.73 -4.03
C ASP A 259 13.28 -5.02 -3.37
N CYS A 260 13.09 -4.60 -2.13
CA CYS A 260 11.90 -4.82 -1.31
C CYS A 260 11.51 -3.54 -0.56
N GLU A 261 10.24 -3.15 -0.67
CA GLU A 261 9.65 -2.00 0.02
C GLU A 261 9.46 -2.20 1.54
N ASN A 262 9.79 -3.37 2.10
CA ASN A 262 9.49 -3.73 3.50
C ASN A 262 8.04 -3.49 3.96
N CYS A 263 7.10 -3.52 3.01
CA CYS A 263 5.69 -3.25 3.28
C CYS A 263 4.93 -4.40 3.96
N LEU A 264 5.59 -5.56 4.11
CA LEU A 264 5.08 -6.78 4.75
C LEU A 264 3.83 -7.40 4.10
N ALA A 265 3.48 -7.03 2.86
CA ALA A 265 2.36 -7.63 2.12
C ALA A 265 2.43 -9.17 2.09
N CYS A 266 3.61 -9.72 1.81
CA CYS A 266 3.86 -11.16 1.77
C CYS A 266 3.75 -11.83 3.14
N VAL A 267 4.29 -11.19 4.20
CA VAL A 267 4.26 -11.70 5.58
C VAL A 267 2.83 -11.79 6.08
N HIS A 268 2.02 -10.75 5.85
CA HIS A 268 0.62 -10.71 6.28
C HIS A 268 -0.31 -11.65 5.55
N ASN A 269 0.00 -12.01 4.29
CA ASN A 269 -0.89 -12.82 3.47
C ASN A 269 -0.41 -14.27 3.27
N CYS A 270 0.75 -14.66 3.80
CA CYS A 270 1.22 -16.04 3.70
C CYS A 270 0.28 -16.99 4.49
N PRO A 271 -0.41 -17.93 3.82
CA PRO A 271 -1.37 -18.81 4.49
C PRO A 271 -0.73 -19.84 5.44
N GLN A 272 0.59 -20.02 5.35
CA GLN A 272 1.35 -20.91 6.25
C GLN A 272 2.17 -20.12 7.27
N MET A 273 2.13 -18.79 7.24
CA MET A 273 3.01 -17.94 8.06
C MET A 273 4.50 -18.31 7.91
N ALA A 274 4.88 -18.81 6.72
CA ALA A 274 6.22 -19.25 6.40
C ALA A 274 7.21 -18.08 6.18
N ILE A 275 6.71 -16.85 6.23
CA ILE A 275 7.47 -15.62 5.98
C ILE A 275 7.43 -14.78 7.25
N SER A 276 8.59 -14.32 7.69
CA SER A 276 8.79 -13.36 8.79
C SER A 276 9.91 -12.41 8.39
N ILE A 277 10.16 -11.38 9.17
CA ILE A 277 11.27 -10.45 8.92
C ILE A 277 12.46 -10.74 9.82
N ILE A 278 13.67 -10.56 9.29
CA ILE A 278 14.87 -10.50 10.14
C ILE A 278 14.84 -9.11 10.77
N PRO A 279 14.65 -8.99 12.09
CA PRO A 279 14.81 -7.69 12.72
C PRO A 279 16.25 -7.21 12.48
N THR A 280 16.40 -6.02 11.92
CA THR A 280 17.73 -5.41 11.81
C THR A 280 17.98 -4.66 13.12
N PRO A 281 18.95 -5.05 13.97
CA PRO A 281 19.21 -4.33 15.21
C PRO A 281 19.31 -2.82 14.96
N PRO A 282 18.64 -1.98 15.76
CA PRO A 282 18.06 -2.27 17.08
C PRO A 282 16.59 -2.72 17.07
N GLU A 283 16.04 -3.17 15.94
CA GLU A 283 14.66 -3.66 15.88
C GLU A 283 14.48 -4.92 16.74
N PRO A 284 13.39 -5.02 17.52
CA PRO A 284 13.08 -6.23 18.28
C PRO A 284 12.47 -7.30 17.37
N GLU A 285 12.43 -8.54 17.85
CA GLU A 285 11.68 -9.62 17.17
C GLU A 285 10.17 -9.35 17.16
N GLU A 286 9.47 -9.94 16.17
CA GLU A 286 8.01 -9.90 16.10
C GLU A 286 7.37 -10.32 17.43
N ALA A 287 6.57 -9.45 18.04
CA ALA A 287 5.91 -9.74 19.31
C ALA A 287 4.96 -10.95 19.22
N ASN A 288 4.32 -11.15 18.06
CA ASN A 288 3.39 -12.26 17.81
C ASN A 288 3.47 -12.73 16.35
N ARG A 289 4.22 -13.81 16.12
CA ARG A 289 4.40 -14.42 14.79
C ARG A 289 3.12 -15.07 14.22
N ASN A 290 2.09 -15.26 15.05
CA ASN A 290 0.84 -15.91 14.64
C ASN A 290 -0.26 -14.90 14.29
N ALA A 291 -0.07 -13.62 14.62
CA ALA A 291 -1.03 -12.57 14.29
C ALA A 291 -0.66 -11.90 12.96
N ARG A 292 -1.63 -11.89 12.03
CA ARG A 292 -1.49 -11.30 10.70
C ARG A 292 -2.70 -10.43 10.42
N TYR A 293 -2.50 -9.40 9.60
CA TYR A 293 -3.52 -8.40 9.34
C TYR A 293 -3.74 -8.23 7.84
N ARG A 294 -5.01 -8.33 7.45
CA ARG A 294 -5.52 -7.72 6.23
C ARG A 294 -6.76 -6.93 6.61
N HIS A 295 -6.90 -5.74 6.05
CA HIS A 295 -8.04 -4.89 6.34
C HIS A 295 -9.35 -5.67 6.11
N PRO A 296 -10.31 -5.68 7.07
CA PRO A 296 -11.48 -6.55 6.99
C PRO A 296 -12.35 -6.37 5.74
N ASN A 297 -12.39 -5.14 5.20
CA ASN A 297 -13.13 -4.80 3.97
C ASN A 297 -12.30 -4.97 2.68
N VAL A 298 -11.18 -5.70 2.74
CA VAL A 298 -10.29 -5.97 1.61
C VAL A 298 -10.00 -7.46 1.53
N THR A 299 -10.30 -8.06 0.39
CA THR A 299 -10.04 -9.48 0.13
C THR A 299 -8.59 -9.69 -0.33
N ILE A 300 -8.11 -10.95 -0.33
CA ILE A 300 -6.80 -11.23 -0.95
C ILE A 300 -6.83 -10.94 -2.45
N ALA A 301 -7.96 -11.24 -3.11
CA ALA A 301 -8.14 -11.00 -4.54
C ALA A 301 -8.06 -9.51 -4.87
N ASP A 302 -8.53 -8.64 -3.97
CA ASP A 302 -8.36 -7.19 -4.09
C ASP A 302 -6.88 -6.79 -4.10
N LEU A 303 -6.08 -7.34 -3.17
CA LEU A 303 -4.65 -7.04 -3.10
C LEU A 303 -3.89 -7.61 -4.30
N ILE A 304 -4.20 -8.86 -4.72
CA ILE A 304 -3.60 -9.46 -5.91
C ILE A 304 -3.89 -8.61 -7.14
N ARG A 305 -5.15 -8.20 -7.32
CA ARG A 305 -5.56 -7.34 -8.44
C ARG A 305 -4.88 -5.97 -8.38
N ALA A 306 -4.77 -5.36 -7.21
CA ALA A 306 -4.11 -4.06 -7.06
C ALA A 306 -2.60 -4.16 -7.34
N ASN A 307 -1.95 -5.24 -6.93
CA ASN A 307 -0.49 -5.36 -6.96
C ASN A 307 0.05 -6.10 -8.19
N SER A 308 -0.83 -6.62 -9.06
CA SER A 308 -0.45 -7.27 -10.32
C SER A 308 0.07 -6.25 -11.32
N GLN A 309 1.33 -6.39 -11.73
CA GLN A 309 2.04 -5.42 -12.57
C GLN A 309 2.02 -5.76 -14.08
N GLY A 310 1.23 -6.76 -14.50
CA GLY A 310 1.18 -7.25 -15.89
C GLY A 310 1.99 -8.52 -16.10
#